data_AF-A0A5J4PB72-F1
#
_entry.id   AF-A0A5J4PB72-F1
#
_cell.length_a   1.000
_cell.length_b   1.000
_cell.length_c   1.000
_cell.angle_alpha   90.00
_cell.angle_beta   90.00
_cell.angle_gamma   90.00
#
_symmetry.space_group_name_H-M   'P 1'
#
loop_
_entity.id
_entity.type
_entity.pdbx_description
1 polymer ?
#
loop_
_entity_poly.entity_id
_entity_poly.type
_entity_poly.pdbx_seq_one_letter_code
_entity_poly.pdbx_strand_id
1 'polypeptide(L)' 'MKKETLFVAFSTQKGGMGKTALTVLTASYLHYVKKYHVGVIDCDFPQHSIFEMRKRDSELVMKDDYFK' A
#
# COMPACT_ATOMS: atom_id res chain seq x y z
N MET A 1 -11.23 26.38 3.65
CA MET A 1 -10.35 26.15 2.47
C MET A 1 -10.65 24.78 1.90
N LYS A 2 -10.86 24.67 0.58
CA LYS A 2 -10.97 23.36 -0.09
C LYS A 2 -9.60 22.69 -0.01
N LYS A 3 -9.53 21.46 0.52
CA LYS A 3 -8.29 20.68 0.50
C LYS A 3 -8.17 20.03 -0.88
N GLU A 4 -7.07 20.30 -1.56
CA GLU A 4 -6.73 19.63 -2.81
C GLU A 4 -6.07 18.28 -2.51
N THR A 5 -6.33 17.30 -3.37
CA THR A 5 -5.70 15.98 -3.27
C THR A 5 -4.23 16.09 -3.63
N LEU A 6 -3.34 15.63 -2.74
CA LEU A 6 -1.92 15.53 -3.01
C LEU A 6 -1.60 14.19 -3.69
N PHE A 7 -0.93 14.24 -4.84
CA PHE A 7 -0.44 13.05 -5.54
C PHE A 7 1.05 12.85 -5.23
N VAL A 8 1.41 11.63 -4.79
CA VAL A 8 2.77 11.25 -4.43
C VAL A 8 3.14 9.98 -5.19
N ALA A 9 4.33 9.95 -5.79
CA ALA A 9 4.85 8.78 -6.51
C ALA A 9 6.20 8.34 -5.92
N PHE A 10 6.30 7.05 -5.62
CA PHE A 10 7.58 6.43 -5.24
C PHE A 10 8.13 5.68 -6.44
N SER A 11 9.22 6.18 -7.02
CA SER A 11 9.86 5.63 -8.21
C SER A 11 11.36 5.44 -8.02
N THR A 12 11.91 4.40 -8.65
CA THR A 12 13.34 4.06 -8.64
C THR A 12 13.71 3.43 -9.97
N GLN A 13 14.95 3.62 -10.41
CA GLN A 13 15.45 3.05 -11.67
C GLN A 13 15.67 1.53 -11.61
N LYS A 14 15.85 0.96 -10.40
CA LYS A 14 16.10 -0.49 -10.19
C LYS A 14 14.96 -1.15 -9.43
N GLY A 15 14.69 -2.41 -9.77
CA GLY A 15 13.84 -3.32 -8.98
C GLY A 15 14.47 -3.64 -7.62
N GLY A 16 13.66 -4.04 -6.64
CA GLY A 16 14.14 -4.46 -5.32
C GLY A 16 14.59 -3.34 -4.38
N MET A 17 14.44 -2.06 -4.75
CA MET A 17 14.86 -0.91 -3.92
C MET A 17 13.84 -0.51 -2.84
N GLY A 18 12.84 -1.36 -2.55
CA GLY A 18 11.88 -1.14 -1.48
C GLY A 18 10.71 -0.19 -1.82
N LYS A 19 10.48 0.16 -3.10
CA LYS A 19 9.35 1.01 -3.53
C LYS A 19 8.01 0.57 -2.93
N THR A 20 7.65 -0.68 -3.13
CA THR A 20 6.39 -1.24 -2.63
C THR A 20 6.30 -1.16 -1.11
N ALA A 21 7.38 -1.52 -0.41
CA ALA A 21 7.42 -1.46 1.05
C ALA A 21 7.23 -0.01 1.54
N LEU A 22 7.93 0.95 0.94
CA LEU A 22 7.81 2.36 1.29
C LEU A 22 6.42 2.92 1.00
N THR A 23 5.81 2.56 -0.13
CA THR A 23 4.44 2.92 -0.48
C THR A 23 3.45 2.41 0.57
N VAL A 24 3.51 1.12 0.91
CA VAL A 24 2.59 0.50 1.88
C VAL A 24 2.77 1.09 3.28
N LEU A 25 4.01 1.28 3.75
CA LEU A 25 4.30 1.85 5.05
C LEU A 25 3.82 3.30 5.16
N THR A 26 4.11 4.12 4.14
CA THR A 26 3.69 5.52 4.11
C THR A 26 2.17 5.64 4.07
N ALA A 27 1.51 4.88 3.19
CA ALA A 27 0.05 4.88 3.10
C ALA A 27 -0.60 4.42 4.41
N SER A 28 -0.07 3.36 5.04
CA SER A 28 -0.54 2.85 6.32
C SER A 28 -0.38 3.87 7.43
N TYR A 29 0.75 4.57 7.51
CA TYR A 29 0.96 5.63 8.50
C TYR A 29 -0.01 6.80 8.30
N LEU A 30 -0.14 7.29 7.06
CA LEU A 30 -1.04 8.41 6.75
C LEU A 30 -2.50 8.06 7.03
N HIS A 31 -2.91 6.82 6.73
CA HIS A 31 -4.27 6.37 6.99
C HIS A 31 -4.52 6.07 8.47
N TYR A 32 -3.79 5.12 9.06
CA TYR A 32 -4.09 4.63 10.40
C TYR A 32 -3.67 5.59 11.51
N VAL A 33 -2.54 6.30 11.34
CA VAL A 33 -2.01 7.22 12.37
C VAL A 33 -2.50 8.64 12.12
N LYS A 34 -2.38 9.16 10.89
CA LYS A 34 -2.77 10.55 10.58
C LYS A 34 -4.24 10.73 10.20
N LYS A 35 -5.01 9.65 10.06
CA LYS A 35 -6.45 9.66 9.76
C LYS A 35 -6.78 10.36 8.44
N TYR A 36 -5.89 10.29 7.45
CA TYR A 36 -6.15 10.82 6.12
C TYR A 36 -6.89 9.82 5.22
N HIS A 37 -7.66 10.35 4.28
CA HIS A 37 -8.17 9.58 3.15
C HIS A 37 -7.01 9.33 2.19
N VAL A 38 -6.64 8.07 2.01
CA VAL A 38 -5.49 7.66 1.20
C VAL A 38 -5.96 6.64 0.18
N GLY A 39 -5.61 6.86 -1.09
CA GLY A 39 -5.71 5.87 -2.16
C GLY A 39 -4.32 5.43 -2.59
N VAL A 40 -4.16 4.15 -2.90
CA VAL A 40 -2.92 3.60 -3.46
C VAL A 40 -3.22 3.05 -4.84
N ILE A 41 -2.43 3.47 -5.83
CA ILE A 41 -2.50 2.98 -7.21
C ILE A 41 -1.21 2.23 -7.48
N ASP A 42 -1.32 0.93 -7.79
CA ASP A 42 -0.17 0.09 -8.16
C ASP A 42 0.06 0.18 -9.67
N CYS A 43 1.16 0.82 -10.07
CA CYS A 43 1.57 0.97 -11.46
C CYS A 43 2.74 0.03 -11.84
N ASP A 44 3.03 -1.00 -11.05
CA ASP A 44 4.20 -1.89 -11.24
C ASP A 44 3.82 -3.18 -11.98
N PHE A 45 3.41 -3.06 -13.26
CA PHE A 45 3.22 -4.22 -14.14
C PHE A 45 4.58 -4.72 -14.63
N PRO A 46 4.87 -6.04 -14.62
CA PRO A 46 3.99 -7.16 -14.28
C PRO A 46 4.07 -7.65 -12.82
N GLN A 47 4.83 -6.99 -11.95
CA GLN A 47 5.14 -7.49 -10.61
C GLN A 47 3.96 -7.51 -9.63
N HIS A 48 3.03 -6.55 -9.71
CA HIS A 48 1.80 -6.48 -8.88
C HIS A 48 1.99 -6.77 -7.38
N SER A 49 3.11 -6.29 -6.82
CA SER A 49 3.55 -6.70 -5.48
C SER A 49 2.55 -6.34 -4.37
N ILE A 50 1.81 -5.24 -4.53
CA ILE A 50 0.80 -4.82 -3.54
C ILE A 50 -0.41 -5.75 -3.59
N PHE A 51 -0.88 -6.09 -4.79
CA PHE A 51 -2.02 -6.98 -4.97
C PHE A 51 -1.76 -8.35 -4.34
N GLU A 52 -0.61 -8.96 -4.64
CA GLU A 52 -0.24 -10.27 -4.09
C GLU A 52 -0.07 -10.22 -2.56
N MET A 53 0.47 -9.13 -2.02
CA MET A 53 0.53 -8.93 -0.57
C MET A 53 -0.87 -8.88 0.05
N ARG A 54 -1.76 -8.06 -0.51
CA ARG A 54 -3.14 -7.91 0.00
C ARG A 54 -3.96 -9.18 -0.12
N LYS A 55 -3.75 -9.97 -1.17
CA LYS A 55 -4.39 -11.27 -1.34
C LYS A 55 -3.98 -12.22 -0.22
N ARG A 56 -2.69 -12.35 0.07
CA ARG A 56 -2.18 -13.17 1.19
C ARG A 56 -2.72 -12.71 2.54
N ASP A 57 -2.68 -11.41 2.81
CA ASP A 57 -3.21 -10.86 4.06
C ASP A 57 -4.69 -11.20 4.24
N SER A 58 -5.48 -11.06 3.16
CA SER A 58 -6.92 -11.33 3.21
C SER A 58 -7.21 -12.81 3.42
N GLU A 59 -6.45 -13.70 2.77
CA GLU A 59 -6.58 -15.13 2.98
C GLU A 59 -6.24 -15.55 4.41
N LEU A 60 -5.21 -14.94 5.03
CA LEU A 60 -4.82 -15.21 6.41
C LEU A 60 -5.95 -14.82 7.38
N VAL A 61 -6.46 -13.58 7.29
CA VAL A 61 -7.54 -13.09 8.16
C VAL A 61 -8.83 -13.92 8.01
N MET A 62 -9.12 -14.44 6.82
CA MET A 62 -10.33 -15.25 6.62
C MET A 62 -10.21 -16.69 7.13
N LYS A 63 -9.01 -17.28 7.09
CA LYS A 63 -8.81 -18.71 7.33
C LYS A 63 -8.29 -19.02 8.74
N ASP A 64 -7.57 -18.10 9.36
CA ASP A 64 -6.94 -18.33 10.66
C ASP A 64 -7.81 -17.74 11.78
N ASP A 65 -8.29 -18.60 12.67
CA ASP A 65 -9.15 -18.21 13.79
C ASP A 65 -8.43 -17.32 14.83
N TYR A 66 -7.09 -17.26 14.82
CA TYR A 66 -6.34 -16.30 15.64
C TYR A 66 -6.44 -14.86 15.10
N PHE A 67 -6.61 -14.71 13.78
CA PHE A 67 -6.66 -13.40 13.11
C PHE A 67 -8.07 -12.96 12.70
N LYS A 68 -9.08 -13.81 12.85
CA LYS A 68 -10.50 -13.42 12.80
C LYS A 68 -10.87 -12.54 14.00
#